data_AF-A0A3L9J861-F1
#
_entry.id   AF-A0A3L9J861-F1
#
_cell.length_a   1.000
_cell.length_b   1.000
_cell.length_c   1.000
_cell.angle_alpha   90.00
_cell.angle_beta   90.00
_cell.angle_gamma   90.00
#
_symmetry.space_group_name_H-M   'P 1'
#
loop_
_entity.id
_entity.type
_entity.pdbx_description
1 polymer ?
#
loop_
_entity_poly.entity_id
_entity_poly.type
_entity_poly.pdbx_seq_one_letter_code
_entity_poly.pdbx_strand_id
1 'polypeptide(L)' 'RAVVVIDENDNVIFSQLVDEITTEPDYEAALAVLKA' A
#
# COMPACT_ATOMS: atom_id res chain seq x y z
N ARG A 1 2.73 -10.46 4.99
CA ARG A 1 3.31 -9.74 3.83
C ARG A 1 2.80 -8.30 3.87
N ALA A 2 3.45 -7.34 3.22
CA ALA A 2 3.04 -5.95 3.34
C ALA A 2 3.19 -5.18 2.03
N VAL A 3 2.37 -4.15 1.88
CA VAL A 3 2.48 -3.14 0.81
C VAL A 3 2.68 -1.80 1.49
N VAL A 4 3.70 -1.06 1.04
CA VAL A 4 4.00 0.29 1.52
C VAL A 4 4.19 1.18 0.29
N VAL A 5 3.50 2.32 0.27
CA VAL A 5 3.61 3.32 -0.79
C VAL A 5 4.24 4.57 -0.20
N ILE A 6 5.25 5.09 -0.91
CA ILE A 6 6.08 6.22 -0.49
C ILE A 6 6.02 7.28 -1.59
N ASP A 7 5.92 8.56 -1.20
CA ASP A 7 5.95 9.69 -2.13
C ASP A 7 7.39 10.14 -2.49
N GLU A 8 7.51 11.18 -3.31
CA GLU A 8 8.81 11.72 -3.76
C GLU A 8 9.66 12.35 -2.63
N ASN A 9 9.06 12.63 -1.48
CA ASN A 9 9.71 13.24 -0.32
C ASN A 9 10.02 12.20 0.78
N ASP A 10 10.00 10.91 0.42
CA ASP A 10 10.19 9.77 1.32
C ASP A 10 9.09 9.62 2.40
N ASN A 11 7.92 10.24 2.23
CA ASN A 11 6.81 10.06 3.17
C ASN A 11 5.99 8.81 2.85
N VAL A 12 5.63 8.05 3.89
CA VAL A 12 4.70 6.93 3.74
C VAL A 12 3.28 7.45 3.61
N ILE A 13 2.69 7.27 2.43
CA ILE A 13 1.32 7.71 2.13
C ILE A 13 0.30 6.56 2.22
N PHE A 14 0.76 5.32 2.23
CA PHE A 14 -0.07 4.13 2.49
C PHE A 14 0.78 2.99 3.05
N SER A 15 0.21 2.25 3.99
CA SER A 15 0.81 1.02 4.51
C SER A 15 -0.28 0.00 4.83
N GLN A 16 -0.13 -1.20 4.30
CA GLN A 16 -1.00 -2.32 4.60
C GLN A 16 -0.17 -3.51 5.04
N LEU A 17 -0.48 -4.01 6.24
CA LEU A 17 -0.05 -5.32 6.68
C LEU A 17 -1.15 -6.32 6.33
N VAL A 18 -0.80 -7.37 5.58
CA VAL A 18 -1.76 -8.42 5.22
C VAL A 18 -1.71 -9.50 6.29
N ASP A 19 -2.88 -9.75 6.91
CA ASP A 19 -3.06 -10.68 8.03
C ASP A 19 -2.70 -12.12 7.68
N GLU A 20 -2.99 -12.56 6.46
CA GLU A 20 -2.72 -13.90 5.96
C GLU A 20 -1.78 -13.84 4.75
N ILE A 21 -0.72 -14.65 4.74
CA ILE A 21 0.32 -14.60 3.71
C ILE A 21 -0.25 -14.98 2.35
N THR A 22 -1.17 -15.95 2.31
CA THR A 22 -1.78 -16.43 1.07
C THR A 22 -2.77 -15.43 0.45
N THR A 23 -3.37 -14.54 1.25
CA THR A 23 -4.36 -13.56 0.79
C THR A 23 -3.71 -12.37 0.10
N GLU A 24 -4.24 -11.92 -1.03
CA GLU A 24 -3.74 -10.76 -1.75
C GLU A 24 -3.93 -9.44 -0.97
N PRO A 25 -3.03 -8.44 -1.13
CA PRO A 25 -3.18 -7.14 -0.53
C PRO A 25 -4.27 -6.36 -1.30
N ASP A 26 -4.71 -5.26 -0.73
CA ASP A 26 -5.65 -4.37 -1.41
C ASP A 26 -4.89 -3.45 -2.38
N TYR A 27 -4.71 -3.94 -3.61
CA TYR A 27 -4.04 -3.19 -4.66
C TYR A 27 -4.84 -1.96 -5.12
N GLU A 28 -6.17 -2.00 -5.04
CA GLU A 28 -6.99 -0.86 -5.42
C GLU A 28 -6.81 0.29 -4.42
N ALA A 29 -6.80 -0.01 -3.12
CA ALA A 29 -6.50 0.96 -2.07
C ALA A 29 -5.08 1.56 -2.22
N ALA A 30 -4.08 0.72 -2.53
CA ALA A 30 -2.71 1.18 -2.75
C ALA A 30 -2.57 2.07 -4.00
N LEU A 31 -3.34 1.83 -5.06
CA LEU A 31 -3.33 2.65 -6.28
C LEU A 31 -4.17 3.92 -6.14
N ALA A 32 -5.22 3.90 -5.32
CA ALA A 32 -6.09 5.05 -5.09
C ALA A 32 -5.31 6.23 -4.48
N VAL A 33 -4.35 5.96 -3.58
CA VAL A 33 -3.51 7.02 -2.99
C VAL A 33 -2.54 7.68 -3.98
N LEU A 34 -2.34 7.10 -5.17
CA LEU A 34 -1.49 7.64 -6.24
C LEU A 34 -2.28 8.43 -7.29
N LYS A 35 -3.62 8.30 -7.32
CA LYS A 35 -4.47 8.98 -8.30
C LYS A 35 -4.89 10.34 -7.72
N ALA A 36 -4.25 11.40 -8.20
CA ALA A 36 -4.64 12.80 -7.96
C ALA A 36 -5.90 13.19 -8.75
#